data_AF-A0A034WPU5-F1
#
_entry.id   AF-A0A034WPU5-F1
#
_cell.length_a   1.000
_cell.length_b   1.000
_cell.length_c   1.000
_cell.angle_alpha   90.00
_cell.angle_beta   90.00
_cell.angle_gamma   90.00
#
_symmetry.space_group_name_H-M   'P 1'
#
loop_
_entity.id
_entity.type
_entity.pdbx_description
1 polymer ?
#
loop_
_entity_poly.entity_id
_entity_poly.type
_entity_poly.pdbx_seq_one_letter_code
_entity_poly.pdbx_strand_id
1 'polypeptide(L)'
;MQQHMWYLSEENVAMAFFDFNVSVDVKKKMVKNLKSEEPTIKLQNNRKIKKLSDLGNSDLSGFVSKRTLTFFMKYKLSTNFLYLDPESWETNEEFQNGRTICHKLLVTNDTAERGLKFIKDFNTFL
;
A
#
# COMPACT_ATOMS: atom_id res chain seq x y z
N MET A 1 -3.80 1.75 -20.25
CA MET A 1 -2.67 2.01 -19.34
C MET A 1 -2.31 0.67 -18.68
N GLN A 2 -1.17 0.06 -18.98
CA GLN A 2 -0.70 -1.06 -18.14
C GLN A 2 -0.25 -0.42 -16.83
N GLN A 3 -1.03 -0.60 -15.76
CA GLN A 3 -0.61 -0.21 -14.42
C GLN A 3 0.61 -1.05 -14.09
N HIS A 4 1.73 -0.37 -13.87
CA HIS A 4 2.97 -1.02 -13.49
C HIS A 4 2.80 -1.45 -12.03
N MET A 5 2.31 -2.67 -11.77
CA MET A 5 2.03 -3.17 -10.40
C MET A 5 3.26 -3.79 -9.71
N TRP A 6 4.45 -3.57 -10.26
CA TRP A 6 5.75 -3.98 -9.71
C TRP A 6 6.06 -3.44 -8.30
N TYR A 7 5.37 -2.40 -7.85
CA TYR A 7 5.52 -1.85 -6.50
C TYR A 7 4.54 -2.46 -5.48
N LEU A 8 3.55 -3.26 -5.89
CA LEU A 8 2.62 -3.84 -4.93
C LEU A 8 3.33 -4.96 -4.15
N SER A 9 3.53 -4.73 -2.86
CA SER A 9 4.19 -5.64 -1.94
C SER A 9 3.51 -5.59 -0.57
N GLU A 10 3.78 -6.60 0.27
CA GLU A 10 3.29 -6.66 1.64
C GLU A 10 3.77 -5.47 2.49
N GLU A 11 4.88 -4.83 2.12
CA GLU A 11 5.36 -3.61 2.78
C GLU A 11 4.62 -2.38 2.26
N ASN A 12 4.49 -2.23 0.94
CA ASN A 12 3.93 -1.03 0.31
C ASN A 12 2.40 -0.92 0.48
N VAL A 13 1.70 -2.03 0.76
CA VAL A 13 0.27 -2.00 1.13
C VAL A 13 0.02 -1.15 2.38
N ALA A 14 1.03 -0.89 3.21
CA ALA A 14 0.92 0.00 4.36
C ALA A 14 0.45 1.42 3.99
N MET A 15 0.77 1.89 2.78
CA MET A 15 0.34 3.22 2.32
C MET A 15 -1.18 3.33 2.23
N ALA A 16 -1.88 2.22 2.00
CA ALA A 16 -3.33 2.21 1.87
C ALA A 16 -4.08 2.46 3.20
N PHE A 17 -3.41 2.33 4.35
CA PHE A 17 -4.00 2.77 5.62
C PHE A 17 -4.29 4.28 5.63
N PHE A 18 -3.52 5.07 4.87
CA PHE A 18 -3.59 6.53 4.82
C PHE A 18 -4.41 7.08 3.64
N ASP A 19 -5.01 6.21 2.81
CA ASP A 19 -5.82 6.60 1.65
C ASP A 19 -7.29 6.86 2.04
N PHE A 20 -7.93 7.84 1.40
CA PHE A 20 -9.35 8.19 1.55
C PHE A 20 -10.26 7.28 0.74
N ASN A 21 -9.75 6.73 -0.35
CA ASN A 21 -10.51 5.86 -1.23
C ASN A 21 -10.72 4.47 -0.62
N VAL A 22 -9.96 4.13 0.41
CA VAL A 22 -10.11 2.87 1.14
C VAL A 22 -11.15 3.05 2.23
N SER A 23 -12.24 2.29 2.13
CA SER A 23 -13.33 2.36 3.10
C SER A 23 -12.89 1.93 4.50
N VAL A 24 -13.60 2.44 5.50
CA VAL A 24 -13.41 2.10 6.91
C VAL A 24 -13.51 0.58 7.14
N ASP A 25 -14.43 -0.10 6.46
CA ASP A 25 -14.59 -1.56 6.56
C ASP A 25 -13.33 -2.32 6.09
N VAL A 26 -12.72 -1.88 4.99
CA VAL A 26 -11.47 -2.47 4.49
C VAL A 26 -10.33 -2.19 5.46
N LYS A 27 -10.24 -0.99 6.03
CA LYS A 27 -9.25 -0.65 7.08
C LYS A 27 -9.40 -1.54 8.32
N LYS A 28 -10.64 -1.79 8.78
CA LYS A 28 -10.93 -2.73 9.88
C LYS A 28 -10.44 -4.14 9.55
N LYS A 29 -10.66 -4.63 8.32
CA LYS A 29 -10.13 -5.94 7.86
C LYS A 29 -8.60 -5.96 7.78
N MET A 30 -7.97 -4.89 7.29
CA MET A 30 -6.51 -4.76 7.21
C MET A 30 -5.87 -4.86 8.59
N VAL A 31 -6.39 -4.15 9.59
CA VAL A 31 -5.91 -4.23 10.99
C VAL A 31 -6.09 -5.63 11.56
N LYS A 32 -7.21 -6.29 11.26
CA LYS A 32 -7.45 -7.69 11.67
C LYS A 32 -6.40 -8.62 11.07
N ASN A 33 -6.08 -8.47 9.79
CA ASN A 33 -5.12 -9.32 9.08
C ASN A 33 -3.67 -9.04 9.49
N LEU A 34 -3.35 -7.84 9.99
CA LEU A 34 -2.04 -7.51 10.56
C LEU A 34 -1.63 -8.43 11.72
N LYS A 35 -2.60 -9.00 12.44
CA LYS A 35 -2.38 -9.93 13.56
C LYS A 35 -2.03 -11.35 13.08
N SER A 36 -2.31 -11.68 11.82
CA SER A 36 -2.00 -12.99 11.21
C SER A 36 -0.52 -13.08 10.82
N GLU A 37 0.09 -14.26 10.99
CA GLU A 37 1.48 -14.51 10.59
C GLU A 37 1.68 -14.60 9.08
N GLU A 38 0.72 -15.17 8.37
CA GLU A 38 0.75 -15.25 6.92
C GLU A 38 -0.24 -14.25 6.30
N PRO A 39 0.14 -13.54 5.22
CA PRO A 39 -0.83 -12.81 4.41
C PRO A 39 -1.87 -13.79 3.87
N THR A 40 -3.13 -13.37 3.83
CA THR A 40 -4.21 -14.19 3.23
C THR A 40 -3.94 -14.47 1.75
N ILE A 41 -3.27 -13.53 1.07
CA ILE A 41 -2.79 -13.68 -0.28
C ILE A 41 -1.27 -13.80 -0.22
N LYS A 42 -0.73 -14.98 -0.53
CA LYS A 42 0.72 -15.13 -0.70
C LYS A 42 1.12 -14.30 -1.92
N LEU A 43 1.66 -13.10 -1.66
CA LEU A 43 2.47 -12.34 -2.62
C LEU A 43 3.73 -13.17 -2.85
N GLN A 44 3.62 -14.22 -3.67
CA GLN A 44 4.75 -15.07 -4.01
C GLN A 44 5.83 -14.14 -4.58
N ASN A 45 6.94 -14.06 -3.84
CA ASN A 45 8.19 -13.43 -4.22
C ASN A 45 8.30 -13.37 -5.77
N ASN A 46 8.30 -12.16 -6.31
CA ASN A 46 8.60 -11.85 -7.72
C ASN A 46 7.57 -12.24 -8.79
N ARG A 47 6.34 -12.68 -8.46
CA ARG A 47 5.28 -12.69 -9.48
C ARG A 47 4.71 -11.29 -9.64
N LYS A 48 5.31 -10.56 -10.58
CA LYS A 48 4.75 -9.35 -11.20
C LYS A 48 3.25 -9.59 -11.38
N ILE A 49 2.40 -8.93 -10.61
CA ILE A 49 0.98 -8.82 -10.95
C ILE A 49 0.98 -8.14 -12.31
N LYS A 50 0.80 -8.91 -13.39
CA LYS A 50 0.96 -8.38 -14.75
C LYS A 50 -0.32 -7.70 -15.19
N LYS A 51 -1.47 -8.13 -14.66
CA LYS A 51 -2.79 -7.60 -14.98
C LYS A 51 -3.67 -7.55 -13.75
N LEU A 52 -4.58 -6.56 -13.72
CA LEU A 52 -5.60 -6.41 -12.68
C LEU A 52 -6.51 -7.65 -12.56
N SER A 53 -6.69 -8.39 -13.65
CA SER A 53 -7.42 -9.65 -13.69
C SER A 53 -6.80 -10.75 -12.81
N ASP A 54 -5.49 -10.70 -12.59
CA ASP A 54 -4.78 -11.68 -11.76
C ASP A 54 -5.07 -11.47 -10.26
N LEU A 55 -5.61 -10.30 -9.90
CA LEU A 55 -6.00 -9.96 -8.54
C LEU A 55 -7.35 -10.58 -8.13
N GLY A 56 -8.15 -11.09 -9.06
CA GLY A 56 -9.50 -11.59 -8.77
C GLY A 56 -10.37 -10.58 -7.99
N ASN A 57 -11.31 -11.06 -7.17
CA ASN A 57 -12.11 -10.26 -6.24
C ASN A 57 -11.39 -9.99 -4.90
N SER A 58 -10.06 -10.04 -4.88
CA SER A 58 -9.33 -9.98 -3.62
C SER A 58 -9.28 -8.55 -3.07
N ASP A 59 -9.72 -8.42 -1.83
CA ASP A 59 -9.75 -7.16 -1.09
C ASP A 59 -8.33 -6.78 -0.64
N LEU A 60 -8.06 -5.48 -0.49
CA LEU A 60 -6.72 -4.97 -0.18
C LEU A 60 -6.18 -5.52 1.15
N SER A 61 -7.11 -5.86 2.07
CA SER A 61 -6.82 -6.53 3.33
C SER A 61 -6.06 -7.84 3.17
N GLY A 62 -6.21 -8.56 2.05
CA GLY A 62 -5.55 -9.84 1.83
C GLY A 62 -4.04 -9.74 1.64
N PHE A 63 -3.52 -8.56 1.32
CA PHE A 63 -2.09 -8.30 1.14
C PHE A 63 -1.37 -7.87 2.43
N VAL A 64 -2.13 -7.57 3.49
CA VAL A 64 -1.57 -7.14 4.77
C VAL A 64 -1.04 -8.34 5.54
N SER A 65 0.18 -8.22 6.06
CA SER A 65 0.85 -9.21 6.90
C SER A 65 1.67 -8.54 8.00
N LYS A 66 2.34 -9.32 8.86
CA LYS A 66 3.34 -8.78 9.79
C LYS A 66 4.45 -7.99 9.08
N ARG A 67 4.77 -8.28 7.80
CA ARG A 67 5.77 -7.52 7.02
C ARG A 67 5.32 -6.10 6.71
N THR A 68 4.01 -5.83 6.72
CA THR A 68 3.48 -4.48 6.58
C THR A 68 3.99 -3.55 7.69
N LEU A 69 4.28 -4.08 8.89
CA LEU A 69 4.89 -3.32 9.99
C LEU A 69 6.31 -2.83 9.68
N THR A 70 7.03 -3.51 8.79
CA THR A 70 8.37 -3.09 8.37
C THR A 70 8.36 -1.73 7.70
N PHE A 71 7.27 -1.38 6.98
CA PHE A 71 7.08 -0.05 6.42
C PHE A 71 7.02 1.01 7.52
N PHE A 72 6.20 0.79 8.55
CA PHE A 72 6.07 1.70 9.68
C PHE A 72 7.41 1.93 10.39
N MET A 73 8.20 0.87 10.58
CA MET A 73 9.55 0.99 11.14
C MET A 73 10.50 1.78 10.23
N LYS A 74 10.52 1.50 8.92
CA LYS A 74 11.40 2.19 7.95
C LYS A 74 11.14 3.69 7.90
N TYR A 75 9.87 4.09 7.90
CA TYR A 75 9.46 5.51 7.85
C TYR A 75 9.29 6.14 9.23
N LYS A 76 9.63 5.43 10.31
CA LYS A 76 9.50 5.88 11.71
C LYS A 76 8.09 6.39 12.03
N LEU A 77 7.09 5.72 11.48
CA LEU A 77 5.68 6.00 11.71
C LEU A 77 5.22 5.31 12.99
N SER A 78 4.38 6.00 13.77
CA SER A 78 3.73 5.36 14.91
C SER A 78 2.76 4.28 14.44
N THR A 79 2.60 3.25 15.26
CA THR A 79 1.61 2.18 15.08
C THR A 79 0.50 2.24 16.13
N ASN A 80 0.53 3.20 17.06
CA ASN A 80 -0.43 3.26 18.16
C ASN A 80 -1.86 3.47 17.65
N PHE A 81 -2.01 4.24 16.57
CA PHE A 81 -3.32 4.46 15.95
C PHE A 81 -3.96 3.16 15.41
N LEU A 82 -3.17 2.12 15.07
CA LEU A 82 -3.70 0.84 14.57
C LEU A 82 -4.53 0.08 15.62
N TYR A 83 -4.40 0.45 16.91
CA TYR A 83 -5.22 -0.10 18.00
C TYR A 83 -6.53 0.66 18.23
N LEU A 84 -6.69 1.84 17.62
CA LEU A 84 -7.90 2.66 17.68
C LEU A 84 -8.86 2.30 16.54
N ASP A 85 -10.14 2.65 16.69
CA ASP A 85 -11.11 2.47 15.61
C ASP A 85 -10.74 3.34 14.41
N PRO A 86 -10.72 2.79 13.16
CA PRO A 86 -10.43 3.56 11.95
C PRO A 86 -11.29 4.81 11.73
N GLU A 87 -12.47 4.90 12.35
CA GLU A 87 -13.29 6.12 12.33
C GLU A 87 -12.65 7.29 13.08
N SER A 88 -11.83 6.99 14.10
CA SER A 88 -11.13 7.99 14.92
C SER A 88 -9.78 8.42 14.35
N TRP A 89 -9.25 7.73 13.33
CA TRP A 89 -7.90 7.95 12.84
C TRP A 89 -7.68 9.37 12.30
N GLU A 90 -8.70 9.97 11.69
CA GLU A 90 -8.57 11.33 11.14
C GLU A 90 -8.29 12.39 12.21
N THR A 91 -8.73 12.15 13.45
CA THR A 91 -8.49 13.04 14.59
C THR A 91 -7.16 12.79 15.29
N ASN A 92 -6.48 11.68 14.98
CA ASN A 92 -5.24 11.30 15.62
C ASN A 92 -4.03 11.99 14.98
N GLU A 93 -3.24 12.71 15.78
CA GLU A 93 -2.07 13.45 15.31
C GLU A 93 -1.00 12.54 14.67
N GLU A 94 -0.79 11.34 15.21
CA GLU A 94 0.18 10.39 14.68
C GLU A 94 -0.23 9.89 13.28
N PHE A 95 -1.53 9.68 13.08
CA PHE A 95 -2.08 9.31 11.78
C PHE A 95 -1.94 10.45 10.76
N GLN A 96 -2.23 11.69 11.16
CA GLN A 96 -2.06 12.86 10.29
C GLN A 96 -0.60 13.08 9.88
N ASN A 97 0.34 12.86 10.79
CA ASN A 97 1.78 12.92 10.47
C ASN A 97 2.16 11.83 9.46
N GLY A 98 1.76 10.57 9.72
CA GLY A 98 2.01 9.47 8.78
C GLY A 98 1.39 9.70 7.40
N ARG A 99 0.17 10.24 7.36
CA ARG A 99 -0.50 10.64 6.12
C ARG A 99 0.31 11.69 5.35
N THR A 100 0.86 12.70 6.03
CA THR A 100 1.66 13.75 5.40
C THR A 100 2.93 13.16 4.76
N ILE A 101 3.57 12.21 5.43
CA ILE A 101 4.75 11.50 4.92
C ILE A 101 4.37 10.65 3.70
N CYS A 102 3.31 9.84 3.80
CA CYS A 102 2.81 9.02 2.69
C CYS A 102 2.38 9.86 1.48
N HIS A 103 1.77 11.03 1.69
CA HIS A 103 1.39 11.94 0.61
C HIS A 103 2.62 12.46 -0.16
N LYS A 104 3.69 12.83 0.54
CA LYS A 104 4.96 13.23 -0.10
C LYS A 104 5.60 12.10 -0.90
N LEU A 105 5.50 10.86 -0.41
CA LEU A 105 5.99 9.67 -1.12
C LEU A 105 5.20 9.39 -2.40
N LEU A 106 3.87 9.53 -2.36
CA LEU A 106 3.00 9.35 -3.53
C LEU A 106 3.37 10.31 -4.68
N VAL A 107 3.61 11.59 -4.38
CA VAL A 107 4.02 12.59 -5.39
C VAL A 107 5.34 12.21 -6.04
N THR A 108 6.29 11.71 -5.23
CA THR A 108 7.59 11.24 -5.73
C THR A 108 7.43 10.01 -6.63
N ASN A 109 6.55 9.07 -6.24
CA ASN A 109 6.29 7.86 -7.00
C ASN A 109 5.62 8.14 -8.36
N ASP A 110 4.60 8.99 -8.44
CA ASP A 110 3.96 9.37 -9.71
C ASP A 110 4.96 9.99 -10.68
N THR A 111 5.86 10.84 -10.19
CA THR A 111 6.94 11.42 -11.00
C THR A 111 7.89 10.34 -11.55
N ALA A 112 8.29 9.37 -10.70
CA ALA A 112 9.13 8.26 -11.12
C ALA A 112 8.43 7.34 -12.15
N GLU A 113 7.15 7.03 -11.95
CA GLU A 113 6.35 6.22 -12.87
C GLU A 113 6.20 6.89 -14.23
N ARG A 114 5.96 8.21 -14.26
CA ARG A 114 5.92 8.99 -15.51
C ARG A 114 7.26 8.96 -16.25
N GLY A 115 8.37 9.09 -15.52
CA GLY A 115 9.72 8.98 -16.11
C GLY A 115 9.99 7.62 -16.75
N LEU A 116 9.61 6.54 -16.06
CA LEU A 116 9.76 5.18 -16.59
C LEU A 116 8.85 4.90 -17.78
N LYS A 117 7.63 5.43 -17.76
CA LYS A 117 6.71 5.35 -18.89
C LYS A 117 7.30 6.04 -20.11
N PHE A 118 7.87 7.23 -19.93
CA PHE A 118 8.55 7.97 -21.00
C PHE A 118 9.73 7.19 -21.60
N ILE A 119 10.60 6.64 -20.75
CA ILE A 119 11.75 5.83 -21.21
C ILE A 119 11.28 4.57 -21.95
N LYS A 120 10.27 3.88 -21.43
CA LYS A 120 9.71 2.68 -22.08
C LYS A 120 9.12 3.00 -23.43
N ASP A 121 8.37 4.10 -23.54
CA ASP A 121 7.76 4.53 -24.79
C ASP A 121 8.84 4.91 -25.80
N PHE A 122 9.88 5.65 -25.38
CA PHE A 122 11.04 5.96 -26.21
C PHE A 122 11.74 4.70 -26.76
N ASN A 123 12.00 3.71 -25.90
CA ASN A 123 12.62 2.45 -26.29
C ASN A 123 11.74 1.58 -27.21
N THR A 124 10.43 1.84 -27.32
CA THR A 124 9.56 1.15 -28.29
C THR A 124 9.48 1.83 -29.67
N PHE A 125 10.02 3.05 -29.81
CA PHE A 125 10.11 3.75 -31.11
C PHE A 125 11.42 3.45 -31.87
N LEU A 126 12.38 2.76 -31.24
CA LEU A 126 13.58 2.18 -31.87
C LEU A 126 13.34 0.71 -32.22
#